data_AF-A0A9X2HP67-F1
#
_entry.id   AF-A0A9X2HP67-F1
#
_cell.length_a   1.000
_cell.length_b   1.000
_cell.length_c   1.000
_cell.angle_alpha   90.00
_cell.angle_beta   90.00
_cell.angle_gamma   90.00
#
_symmetry.space_group_name_H-M   'P 1'
#
loop_
_entity.id
_entity.type
_entity.pdbx_description
1 polymer ?
#
loop_
_entity_poly.entity_id
_entity_poly.type
_entity_poly.pdbx_seq_one_letter_code
_entity_poly.pdbx_strand_id
1 'polypeptide(L)'
;MPALPADIAAGTRSARIETWSDPDMKTRYPNARDGSETPSPAYFDSAANAVTALVARGALIGVERRRFKVVVDQLVIPHPELGMPTVTLRDTEQAVDAPAIVCRVECQPETEQTIYEVMA
;
A
#
# COMPACT_ATOMS: atom_id res chain seq x y z
N MET A 1 13.41 7.97 40.27
CA MET A 1 14.44 7.14 39.61
C MET A 1 15.25 8.05 38.70
N PRO A 2 16.58 8.14 38.88
CA PRO A 2 17.43 8.82 37.89
C PRO A 2 17.47 8.00 36.59
N ALA A 3 17.55 8.71 35.46
CA ALA A 3 17.68 8.08 34.14
C ALA A 3 18.98 7.28 34.08
N LEU A 4 18.94 6.09 33.46
CA LEU A 4 20.15 5.30 33.26
C LEU A 4 21.05 5.99 32.23
N PRO A 5 22.38 5.81 32.31
CA PRO A 5 23.29 6.33 31.29
C PRO A 5 22.92 5.94 29.85
N ALA A 6 22.30 4.77 29.67
CA ALA A 6 21.78 4.32 28.38
C ALA A 6 20.61 5.18 27.87
N ASP A 7 19.71 5.59 28.75
CA ASP A 7 18.56 6.45 28.40
C ASP A 7 19.04 7.85 28.01
N ILE A 8 20.05 8.37 28.73
CA ILE A 8 20.67 9.66 28.44
C ILE A 8 21.39 9.61 27.09
N ALA A 9 22.13 8.53 26.80
CA ALA A 9 22.80 8.35 25.51
C ALA A 9 21.80 8.23 24.35
N ALA A 10 20.67 7.54 24.56
CA ALA A 10 19.61 7.43 23.57
C ALA A 10 18.91 8.78 23.30
N GLY A 11 18.74 9.62 24.33
CA GLY A 11 18.11 10.94 24.22
C GLY A 11 19.03 12.05 23.68
N THR A 12 20.35 11.86 23.71
CA THR A 12 21.34 12.88 23.27
C THR A 12 21.95 12.60 21.90
N ARG A 13 21.65 11.45 21.28
CA ARG A 13 22.15 11.11 19.95
C ARG A 13 21.61 12.07 18.89
N SER A 14 22.47 12.51 17.97
CA SER A 14 22.04 13.29 16.81
C SER A 14 21.03 12.50 15.99
N ALA A 15 19.90 13.14 15.66
CA ALA A 15 18.91 12.56 14.77
C ALA A 15 19.52 12.32 13.38
N ARG A 16 19.29 11.14 12.81
CA ARG A 16 19.60 10.85 11.41
C ARG A 16 18.31 11.01 10.61
N ILE A 17 18.36 11.88 9.60
CA ILE A 17 17.24 12.11 8.69
C ILE A 17 17.57 11.37 7.40
N GLU A 18 16.82 10.31 7.13
CA GLU A 18 16.89 9.62 5.84
C GLU A 18 15.94 10.31 4.86
N THR A 19 16.42 10.61 3.66
CA THR A 19 15.64 11.22 2.59
C THR A 19 15.49 10.24 1.43
N TRP A 20 14.32 10.25 0.78
CA TRP A 20 14.01 9.38 -0.35
C TRP A 20 13.47 10.22 -1.51
N SER A 21 13.93 9.91 -2.71
CA SER A 21 13.48 10.52 -3.96
C SER A 21 13.45 9.47 -5.06
N ASP A 22 12.47 9.54 -5.94
CA ASP A 22 12.33 8.65 -7.09
C ASP A 22 12.31 9.49 -8.40
N PRO A 23 13.32 9.33 -9.27
CA PRO A 23 13.42 10.10 -10.51
C PRO A 23 12.38 9.69 -11.56
N ASP A 24 11.95 8.42 -11.58
CA ASP A 24 10.93 7.93 -12.52
C ASP A 24 9.56 8.51 -12.16
N MET A 25 9.28 8.61 -10.86
CA MET A 25 8.14 9.32 -10.29
C MET A 25 8.07 10.78 -10.69
N LYS A 26 9.17 11.50 -10.51
CA LYS A 26 9.28 12.91 -10.85
C LYS A 26 9.09 13.14 -12.35
N THR A 27 9.52 12.19 -13.17
CA THR A 27 9.29 12.21 -14.62
C THR A 27 7.82 12.00 -14.96
N ARG A 28 7.14 11.05 -14.29
CA ARG A 28 5.71 10.75 -14.51
C ARG A 28 4.78 11.85 -13.99
N TYR A 29 5.14 12.47 -12.87
CA TYR A 29 4.37 13.53 -12.22
C TYR A 29 5.26 14.76 -11.96
N PRO A 30 5.44 15.65 -12.95
CA PRO A 30 6.34 16.81 -12.83
C PRO A 30 5.97 17.79 -11.71
N ASN A 31 4.71 17.75 -11.28
CA ASN A 31 4.17 18.56 -10.19
C ASN A 31 4.06 17.80 -8.85
N ALA A 32 4.61 16.58 -8.77
CA ALA A 32 4.73 15.89 -7.48
C ALA A 32 5.52 16.78 -6.52
N ARG A 33 5.07 16.86 -5.25
CA ARG A 33 5.61 17.80 -4.25
C ARG A 33 7.10 17.51 -3.98
N ASP A 34 7.98 18.18 -4.72
CA ASP A 34 9.43 18.08 -4.58
C ASP A 34 10.00 18.86 -3.39
N GLY A 35 9.19 19.73 -2.76
CA GLY A 35 9.67 20.66 -1.74
C GLY A 35 9.71 20.12 -0.31
N SER A 36 9.18 18.92 -0.04
CA SER A 36 8.99 18.41 1.33
C SER A 36 8.37 19.46 2.28
N GLU A 37 7.43 20.28 1.80
CA GLU A 37 6.88 21.41 2.60
C GLU A 37 6.25 20.93 3.92
N THR A 38 5.79 19.68 3.95
CA THR A 38 5.23 19.01 5.13
C THR A 38 5.62 17.53 5.11
N PRO A 39 6.84 17.16 5.54
CA PRO A 39 7.22 15.76 5.60
C PRO A 39 6.42 15.08 6.71
N SER A 40 5.89 13.88 6.45
CA SER A 40 5.24 13.08 7.49
C SER A 40 6.31 12.56 8.44
N PRO A 41 6.31 12.94 9.74
CA PRO A 41 7.30 12.45 10.68
C PRO A 41 7.08 10.96 10.96
N ALA A 42 8.17 10.19 10.94
CA ALA A 42 8.20 8.80 11.37
C ALA A 42 9.49 8.57 12.16
N TYR A 43 9.40 7.79 13.24
CA TYR A 43 10.51 7.55 14.14
C TYR A 43 10.89 6.07 14.07
N PHE A 44 12.19 5.81 13.92
CA PHE A 44 12.74 4.46 13.85
C PHE A 44 13.97 4.36 14.74
N ASP A 45 14.17 3.19 15.35
CA ASP A 45 15.30 2.96 16.23
C ASP A 45 16.62 2.73 15.48
N SER A 46 16.54 2.36 14.20
CA SER A 46 17.68 2.12 13.31
C SER A 46 17.49 2.76 11.93
N ALA A 47 18.60 3.18 11.32
CA ALA A 47 18.59 3.72 9.96
C ALA A 47 18.14 2.67 8.92
N ALA A 48 18.51 1.39 9.11
CA ALA A 48 18.09 0.31 8.23
C ALA A 48 16.56 0.13 8.20
N ASN A 49 15.90 0.26 9.36
CA ASN A 49 14.44 0.18 9.44
C ASN A 49 13.77 1.39 8.77
N ALA A 50 14.33 2.59 8.96
CA ALA A 50 13.85 3.79 8.29
C ALA A 50 13.92 3.67 6.77
N VAL A 51 15.05 3.18 6.23
CA VAL A 51 15.23 2.95 4.79
C VAL A 51 14.25 1.90 4.27
N THR A 52 14.07 0.79 4.99
CA THR A 52 13.12 -0.27 4.59
C THR A 52 11.70 0.26 4.50
N ALA A 53 11.26 1.04 5.49
CA ALA A 53 9.94 1.66 5.49
C ALA A 53 9.78 2.70 4.39
N LEU A 54 10.81 3.51 4.12
CA LEU A 54 10.82 4.48 3.02
C LEU A 54 10.71 3.80 1.66
N VAL A 55 11.46 2.71 1.43
CA VAL A 55 11.40 1.94 0.18
C VAL A 55 10.02 1.30 0.00
N ALA A 56 9.48 0.66 1.03
CA ALA A 56 8.14 0.06 0.97
C ALA A 56 7.06 1.11 0.69
N ARG A 57 7.14 2.28 1.32
CA ARG A 57 6.21 3.39 1.07
C ARG A 57 6.37 3.94 -0.34
N GLY A 58 7.60 4.17 -0.79
CA GLY A 58 7.92 4.62 -2.14
C GLY A 58 7.37 3.69 -3.20
N ALA A 59 7.48 2.38 -3.00
CA ALA A 59 6.92 1.37 -3.89
C ALA A 59 5.38 1.39 -3.98
N LEU A 60 4.68 1.97 -3.00
CA LEU A 60 3.22 2.14 -3.06
C LEU A 60 2.79 3.44 -3.75
N ILE A 61 3.68 4.42 -3.83
CA ILE A 61 3.42 5.69 -4.51
C ILE A 61 3.51 5.36 -6.01
N GLY A 62 2.45 5.66 -6.77
CA GLY A 62 2.32 5.56 -8.24
C GLY A 62 2.53 4.19 -8.90
N VAL A 63 2.37 3.11 -8.13
CA VAL A 63 1.64 1.97 -8.67
C VAL A 63 0.27 2.50 -9.09
N GLU A 64 -0.03 2.52 -10.39
CA GLU A 64 -1.37 2.85 -10.87
C GLU A 64 -2.32 1.77 -10.36
N ARG A 65 -3.03 2.09 -9.28
CA ARG A 65 -4.00 1.20 -8.68
C ARG A 65 -5.26 1.24 -9.53
N ARG A 66 -5.30 0.43 -10.58
CA ARG A 66 -6.51 0.29 -11.39
C ARG A 66 -7.50 -0.51 -10.54
N ARG A 67 -8.59 0.17 -10.15
CA ARG A 67 -9.70 -0.45 -9.43
C ARG A 67 -10.73 -0.90 -10.44
N PHE A 68 -11.16 -2.15 -10.31
CA PHE A 68 -12.18 -2.73 -11.16
C PHE A 68 -13.36 -3.18 -10.32
N LYS A 69 -14.55 -2.95 -10.84
CA LYS A 69 -15.79 -3.51 -10.32
C LYS A 69 -16.16 -4.69 -11.21
N VAL A 70 -16.08 -5.90 -10.68
CA VAL A 70 -16.42 -7.13 -11.40
C VAL A 70 -17.74 -7.64 -10.87
N VAL A 71 -18.72 -7.83 -11.75
CA VAL A 71 -20.00 -8.45 -11.43
C VAL A 71 -19.95 -9.90 -11.90
N VAL A 72 -20.25 -10.81 -10.98
CA VAL A 72 -20.33 -12.25 -11.25
C VAL A 72 -21.79 -12.65 -11.15
N ASP A 73 -22.32 -13.27 -12.21
CA ASP A 73 -23.69 -13.78 -12.30
C ASP A 73 -23.89 -15.09 -11.53
N GLN A 74 -23.27 -15.17 -10.34
CA GLN A 74 -23.41 -16.26 -9.40
C GLN A 74 -23.18 -15.73 -7.99
N LEU A 75 -23.94 -16.28 -7.03
CA LEU A 75 -23.73 -16.04 -5.62
C LEU A 75 -22.51 -16.83 -5.12
N VAL A 76 -21.47 -16.12 -4.73
CA VAL A 76 -20.21 -16.65 -4.20
C VAL A 76 -20.04 -16.08 -2.80
N ILE A 77 -20.16 -16.93 -1.78
CA ILE A 77 -20.00 -16.55 -0.37
C ILE A 77 -18.61 -17.02 0.08
N PRO A 78 -17.64 -16.12 0.32
CA PRO A 78 -16.31 -16.51 0.77
C PRO A 78 -16.38 -17.16 2.15
N HIS A 79 -15.71 -18.30 2.30
CA HIS A 79 -15.59 -18.95 3.60
C HIS A 79 -14.41 -18.35 4.37
N PRO A 80 -14.61 -17.74 5.56
CA PRO A 80 -13.56 -16.98 6.26
C PRO A 80 -12.37 -17.85 6.70
N GLU A 81 -12.58 -19.15 6.91
CA GLU A 81 -11.52 -20.07 7.33
C GLU A 81 -10.52 -20.43 6.21
N LEU A 82 -10.85 -20.17 4.94
CA LEU A 82 -9.98 -20.44 3.80
C LEU A 82 -8.96 -19.33 3.54
N GLY A 83 -8.95 -18.30 4.38
CA GLY A 83 -8.07 -17.15 4.27
C GLY A 83 -8.60 -16.07 3.32
N MET A 84 -7.71 -15.15 2.93
CA MET A 84 -8.07 -14.02 2.09
C MET A 84 -8.34 -14.47 0.65
N PRO A 85 -9.49 -14.13 0.05
CA PRO A 85 -9.78 -14.48 -1.33
C PRO A 85 -8.78 -13.81 -2.27
N THR A 86 -8.23 -14.60 -3.19
CA THR A 86 -7.35 -14.13 -4.26
C THR A 86 -8.01 -14.43 -5.60
N VAL A 87 -7.90 -13.49 -6.54
CA VAL A 87 -8.49 -13.63 -7.88
C VAL A 87 -7.47 -13.23 -8.93
N THR A 88 -7.61 -13.77 -10.14
CA THR A 88 -6.86 -13.29 -11.31
C THR A 88 -7.82 -12.50 -12.18
N LEU A 89 -7.53 -11.22 -12.39
CA LEU A 89 -8.33 -10.38 -13.27
C LEU A 89 -7.78 -10.50 -14.69
N ARG A 90 -8.64 -10.92 -15.62
CA ARG A 90 -8.34 -11.01 -17.05
C ARG A 90 -9.37 -10.24 -17.84
N ASP A 91 -8.94 -9.17 -18.49
CA ASP A 91 -9.76 -8.38 -19.40
C ASP A 91 -8.87 -7.84 -20.52
N THR A 92 -9.11 -8.33 -21.73
CA THR A 92 -8.35 -7.96 -22.93
C THR A 92 -8.64 -6.53 -23.40
N GLU A 93 -9.84 -6.02 -23.15
CA GLU A 93 -10.22 -4.64 -23.52
C GLU A 93 -9.53 -3.64 -22.60
N GLN A 94 -9.41 -3.99 -21.33
CA GLN A 94 -8.70 -3.20 -20.33
C GLN A 94 -7.20 -3.52 -20.27
N ALA A 95 -6.69 -4.44 -21.09
CA ALA A 95 -5.30 -4.88 -21.13
C ALA A 95 -4.75 -5.29 -19.74
N VAL A 96 -5.50 -6.11 -18.99
CA VAL A 96 -5.11 -6.64 -17.68
C VAL A 96 -5.12 -8.17 -17.68
N ASP A 97 -4.02 -8.76 -17.24
CA ASP A 97 -3.88 -10.20 -16.93
C ASP A 97 -2.91 -10.32 -15.74
N ALA A 98 -3.46 -10.19 -14.54
CA ALA A 98 -2.66 -10.11 -13.32
C ALA A 98 -3.41 -10.65 -12.11
N PRO A 99 -2.69 -11.17 -11.09
CA PRO A 99 -3.28 -11.42 -9.78
C PRO A 99 -3.78 -10.09 -9.20
N ALA A 100 -5.02 -10.08 -8.72
CA ALA A 100 -5.65 -8.91 -8.13
C ALA A 100 -6.07 -9.19 -6.69
N ILE A 101 -5.97 -8.15 -5.86
CA ILE A 101 -6.37 -8.20 -4.45
C ILE A 101 -7.85 -7.86 -4.38
N VAL A 102 -8.64 -8.70 -3.71
CA VAL A 102 -10.04 -8.42 -3.41
C VAL A 102 -10.12 -7.42 -2.26
N CYS A 103 -10.61 -6.21 -2.54
CA CYS A 103 -10.77 -5.14 -1.55
C CYS A 103 -12.16 -5.15 -0.90
N ARG A 104 -13.19 -5.55 -1.66
CA ARG A 104 -14.58 -5.64 -1.18
C ARG A 104 -15.30 -6.78 -1.89
N VAL A 105 -16.13 -7.48 -1.13
CA VAL A 105 -17.08 -8.48 -1.63
C VAL A 105 -18.48 -8.05 -1.21
N GLU A 106 -19.39 -7.97 -2.15
CA GLU A 106 -20.81 -7.72 -1.90
C GLU A 106 -21.62 -8.88 -2.50
N CYS A 107 -22.31 -9.62 -1.63
CA CYS A 107 -23.16 -10.74 -2.03
C CYS A 107 -24.61 -10.26 -2.08
N GLN A 108 -25.26 -10.40 -3.22
CA GLN A 108 -26.65 -9.99 -3.45
C GLN A 108 -27.52 -11.24 -3.64
N PRO A 109 -28.15 -11.75 -2.57
CA PRO A 109 -28.95 -12.96 -2.65
C PRO A 109 -30.24 -12.77 -3.46
N GLU A 110 -30.81 -11.57 -3.55
CA GLU A 110 -32.03 -11.35 -4.34
C GLU A 110 -31.82 -11.48 -5.85
N THR A 111 -30.62 -11.15 -6.33
CA THR A 111 -30.24 -11.22 -7.74
C THR A 111 -29.33 -12.39 -8.07
N GLU A 112 -28.98 -13.20 -7.06
CA GLU A 112 -28.00 -14.29 -7.15
C GLU A 112 -26.64 -13.84 -7.72
N GLN A 113 -26.23 -12.60 -7.41
CA GLN A 113 -25.00 -12.00 -7.92
C GLN A 113 -23.97 -11.74 -6.82
N THR A 114 -22.70 -11.66 -7.24
CA THR A 114 -21.59 -11.23 -6.39
C THR A 114 -20.82 -10.11 -7.08
N ILE A 115 -20.57 -9.03 -6.35
CA ILE A 115 -19.79 -7.90 -6.82
C ILE A 115 -18.45 -7.90 -6.09
N TYR A 116 -17.37 -7.93 -6.86
CA TYR A 116 -16.01 -7.78 -6.37
C TYR A 116 -15.46 -6.40 -6.72
N GLU A 117 -14.92 -5.69 -5.73
CA GLU A 117 -13.98 -4.60 -5.97
C GLU A 117 -12.57 -5.17 -5.88
N VAL A 118 -11.85 -5.13 -7.00
CA VAL A 118 -10.50 -5.70 -7.10
C VAL A 118 -9.51 -4.63 -7.51
N MET A 119 -8.28 -4.80 -7.04
CA MET A 119 -7.17 -3.92 -7.36
C MET A 119 -6.05 -4.73 -7.99
N ALA A 120 -5.73 -4.40 -9.24
CA ALA A 120 -4.60 -4.96 -10.00
C ALA A 120 -3.47 -3.93 -10.09
#